data_AF-A0A9N9JER0-F1
#
_entry.id   AF-A0A9N9JER0-F1
#
_cell.length_a   1.000
_cell.length_b   1.000
_cell.length_c   1.000
_cell.angle_alpha   90.00
_cell.angle_beta   90.00
_cell.angle_gamma   90.00
#
_symmetry.space_group_name_H-M   'P 1'
#
loop_
_entity.id
_entity.type
_entity.pdbx_description
1 polymer ?
#
loop_
_entity_poly.entity_id
_entity_poly.type
_entity_poly.pdbx_seq_one_letter_code
_entity_poly.pdbx_strand_id
1 'polypeptide(L)'
;TPAMWPSLLRKAKAGGINVIQTYVFWNLHEPVRGTYDFATDSANLPYFIQLCKELDLYVSLRIGPYVCAEWNFGGFPVWLKHLPGVELRTYNEIYLQEMKRFVSKVVDVVHPYFPDKAGPIILLQIENEYGNIGHVYGEDGIKYAEECGRFVNDMNLSALWFMCRQYSHVPGIIHTVNDYYCHQYFENIRKEFPSAPMMWTEDWPGWPQEFGEAKPTRPAQDVTYAVAYWFAKGGCYHAYYMYHGGTTFGRWGGGPRHTTSYDYDTMLDEYGLEHYPKYHHTKRLHDILFKFEDILMRNPIPTAKLLDEKVEAYVYGNINFTKSLIFLCNANEKCAKQIEFCNVLWDLPKWSISIILGDDCSFTLLMNTAIIEPPKESPDRLVFKPLPASVIDFES
;
A
#
# COMPACT_ATOMS: atom_id res chain seq x y z
N THR A 1 15.06 7.35 9.58
CA THR A 1 16.29 6.86 10.24
C THR A 1 15.96 5.72 11.20
N PRO A 2 16.93 4.88 11.58
CA PRO A 2 16.73 3.79 12.54
C PRO A 2 16.13 4.23 13.88
N ALA A 3 16.45 5.45 14.35
CA ALA A 3 15.89 6.00 15.57
C ALA A 3 14.37 6.29 15.47
N MET A 4 13.85 6.58 14.28
CA MET A 4 12.42 6.85 14.06
C MET A 4 11.60 5.58 13.84
N TRP A 5 12.20 4.51 13.29
CA TRP A 5 11.49 3.30 12.89
C TRP A 5 10.60 2.72 14.00
N PRO A 6 11.05 2.56 15.27
CA PRO A 6 10.19 2.01 16.31
C PRO A 6 8.94 2.88 16.56
N SER A 7 9.06 4.21 16.49
CA SER A 7 7.91 5.10 16.67
C SER A 7 6.95 5.06 15.48
N LEU A 8 7.47 5.02 14.26
CA LEU A 8 6.66 4.97 13.04
C LEU A 8 5.88 3.65 12.96
N LEU A 9 6.54 2.53 13.24
CA LEU A 9 5.93 1.20 13.23
C LEU A 9 4.85 1.06 14.32
N ARG A 10 5.07 1.61 15.52
CA ARG A 10 4.04 1.64 16.58
C ARG A 10 2.82 2.46 16.17
N LYS A 11 3.02 3.61 15.53
CA LYS A 11 1.91 4.43 15.01
C LYS A 11 1.17 3.73 13.88
N ALA A 12 1.88 3.06 12.96
CA ALA A 12 1.26 2.24 11.94
C ALA A 12 0.38 1.13 12.55
N LYS A 13 0.92 0.37 13.52
CA LYS A 13 0.15 -0.66 14.24
C LYS A 13 -1.08 -0.06 14.94
N ALA A 14 -0.92 1.05 15.66
CA ALA A 14 -2.03 1.73 16.33
C ALA A 14 -3.08 2.25 15.33
N GLY A 15 -2.65 2.67 14.14
CA GLY A 15 -3.50 3.06 13.02
C GLY A 15 -4.21 1.89 12.33
N GLY A 16 -4.04 0.65 12.80
CA GLY A 16 -4.68 -0.54 12.23
C GLY A 16 -3.91 -1.18 11.07
N ILE A 17 -2.62 -0.89 10.90
CA ILE A 17 -1.78 -1.58 9.91
C ILE A 17 -1.28 -2.91 10.49
N ASN A 18 -1.43 -4.00 9.72
CA ASN A 18 -0.93 -5.34 10.06
C ASN A 18 0.22 -5.81 9.15
N VAL A 19 0.45 -5.16 8.01
CA VAL A 19 1.56 -5.43 7.08
C VAL A 19 2.31 -4.14 6.76
N ILE A 20 3.63 -4.14 6.94
CA ILE A 20 4.52 -3.08 6.48
C ILE A 20 5.07 -3.44 5.11
N GLN A 21 4.79 -2.59 4.13
CA GLN A 21 5.32 -2.76 2.77
C GLN A 21 6.49 -1.82 2.54
N THR A 22 7.61 -2.34 2.03
CA THR A 22 8.78 -1.52 1.69
C THR A 22 9.48 -2.04 0.45
N TYR A 23 10.03 -1.11 -0.34
CA TYR A 23 11.00 -1.43 -1.38
C TYR A 23 12.38 -1.77 -0.80
N VAL A 24 13.20 -2.43 -1.60
CA VAL A 24 14.65 -2.59 -1.38
C VAL A 24 15.39 -1.78 -2.44
N PHE A 25 16.22 -0.82 -2.01
CA PHE A 25 16.91 0.10 -2.92
C PHE A 25 18.30 -0.44 -3.28
N TRP A 26 18.46 -1.05 -4.46
CA TRP A 26 19.73 -1.68 -4.88
C TRP A 26 20.91 -0.72 -4.80
N ASN A 27 20.78 0.50 -5.30
CA ASN A 27 21.85 1.51 -5.26
C ASN A 27 22.30 1.93 -3.85
N LEU A 28 21.41 1.83 -2.85
CA LEU A 28 21.76 2.04 -1.45
C LEU A 28 22.57 0.86 -0.92
N HIS A 29 22.14 -0.35 -1.25
CA HIS A 29 22.73 -1.59 -0.73
C HIS A 29 23.99 -2.03 -1.48
N GLU A 30 24.23 -1.58 -2.71
CA GLU A 30 25.41 -1.92 -3.50
C GLU A 30 25.97 -0.70 -4.26
N PRO A 31 26.47 0.32 -3.54
CA PRO A 31 26.98 1.55 -4.16
C PRO A 31 28.20 1.29 -5.05
N VAL A 32 28.97 0.24 -4.76
CA VAL A 32 30.08 -0.27 -5.56
C VAL A 32 29.82 -1.74 -5.87
N ARG A 33 29.91 -2.13 -7.16
CA ARG A 33 29.67 -3.51 -7.60
C ARG A 33 30.48 -4.51 -6.76
N GLY A 34 29.80 -5.48 -6.19
CA GLY A 34 30.34 -6.53 -5.32
C GLY A 34 30.44 -6.16 -3.83
N THR A 35 30.19 -4.90 -3.46
CA THR A 35 30.31 -4.42 -2.07
C THR A 35 28.94 -4.06 -1.53
N TYR A 36 28.46 -4.86 -0.57
CA TYR A 36 27.12 -4.72 -0.02
C TYR A 36 27.09 -4.04 1.35
N ASP A 37 26.08 -3.22 1.59
CA ASP A 37 25.74 -2.68 2.90
C ASP A 37 24.30 -3.03 3.29
N PHE A 38 24.15 -3.80 4.36
CA PHE A 38 22.88 -4.15 5.00
C PHE A 38 22.93 -3.92 6.52
N ALA A 39 23.91 -3.15 7.00
CA ALA A 39 24.21 -3.05 8.43
C ALA A 39 24.26 -1.60 8.93
N THR A 40 24.53 -0.64 8.06
CA THR A 40 24.64 0.77 8.47
C THR A 40 23.33 1.52 8.35
N ASP A 41 23.08 2.40 9.31
CA ASP A 41 21.99 3.39 9.34
C ASP A 41 20.71 2.93 8.60
N SER A 42 20.30 3.67 7.57
CA SER A 42 19.05 3.42 6.83
C SER A 42 19.15 2.22 5.87
N ALA A 43 20.35 1.68 5.65
CA ALA A 43 20.57 0.45 4.88
C ALA A 43 20.43 -0.82 5.74
N ASN A 44 20.22 -0.72 7.06
CA ASN A 44 20.07 -1.87 7.95
C ASN A 44 18.68 -2.53 7.83
N LEU A 45 18.44 -3.19 6.70
CA LEU A 45 17.20 -3.91 6.39
C LEU A 45 16.89 -5.03 7.41
N PRO A 46 17.85 -5.87 7.84
CA PRO A 46 17.59 -6.88 8.88
C PRO A 46 17.05 -6.28 10.18
N TYR A 47 17.62 -5.16 10.64
CA TYR A 47 17.13 -4.48 11.84
C TYR A 47 15.70 -3.95 11.65
N PHE A 48 15.39 -3.35 10.49
CA PHE A 48 14.03 -2.88 10.20
C PHE A 48 13.00 -4.03 10.22
N ILE A 49 13.33 -5.17 9.60
CA ILE A 49 12.45 -6.35 9.57
C ILE A 49 12.32 -6.97 10.97
N GLN A 50 13.41 -7.01 11.74
CA GLN A 50 13.38 -7.47 13.13
C GLN A 50 12.47 -6.60 14.00
N LEU A 51 12.48 -5.28 13.83
CA LEU A 51 11.54 -4.39 14.52
C LEU A 51 10.08 -4.67 14.14
N CYS A 52 9.80 -4.98 12.87
CA CYS A 52 8.45 -5.39 12.45
C CYS A 52 8.02 -6.67 13.17
N LYS A 53 8.90 -7.68 13.26
CA LYS A 53 8.66 -8.92 13.99
C LYS A 53 8.37 -8.67 15.48
N GLU A 54 9.20 -7.85 16.14
CA GLU A 54 9.03 -7.51 17.57
C GLU A 54 7.74 -6.76 17.85
N LEU A 55 7.25 -6.00 16.88
CA LEU A 55 5.99 -5.30 16.95
C LEU A 55 4.83 -6.12 16.39
N ASP A 56 5.03 -7.39 16.05
CA ASP A 56 4.00 -8.28 15.53
C ASP A 56 3.27 -7.63 14.34
N LEU A 57 4.09 -7.25 13.36
CA LEU A 57 3.72 -6.74 12.05
C LEU A 57 4.33 -7.65 10.98
N TYR A 58 3.51 -8.04 10.00
CA TYR A 58 4.01 -8.73 8.82
C TYR A 58 4.75 -7.77 7.87
N VAL A 59 5.50 -8.33 6.92
CA VAL A 59 6.26 -7.56 5.93
C VAL A 59 5.92 -8.04 4.52
N SER A 60 5.67 -7.07 3.63
CA SER A 60 5.64 -7.23 2.18
C SER A 60 6.89 -6.56 1.60
N LEU A 61 7.88 -7.38 1.21
CA LEU A 61 9.19 -6.90 0.78
C LEU A 61 9.26 -6.82 -0.75
N ARG A 62 9.25 -5.61 -1.28
CA ARG A 62 9.29 -5.36 -2.72
C ARG A 62 10.74 -5.23 -3.18
N ILE A 63 11.33 -6.36 -3.57
CA ILE A 63 12.78 -6.44 -3.83
C ILE A 63 13.18 -5.70 -5.11
N GLY A 64 12.29 -5.65 -6.11
CA GLY A 64 12.59 -5.03 -7.41
C GLY A 64 13.29 -6.01 -8.36
N PRO A 65 14.43 -5.68 -8.99
CA PRO A 65 15.39 -4.71 -8.50
C PRO A 65 15.18 -3.28 -9.02
N TYR A 66 14.36 -3.10 -10.06
CA TYR A 66 13.78 -1.80 -10.38
C TYR A 66 12.60 -1.55 -9.44
N VAL A 67 12.56 -0.37 -8.81
CA VAL A 67 11.51 -0.03 -7.83
C VAL A 67 10.74 1.23 -8.18
N CYS A 68 11.17 2.00 -9.20
CA CYS A 68 10.64 3.34 -9.47
C CYS A 68 10.76 4.24 -8.23
N ALA A 69 9.69 4.32 -7.43
CA ALA A 69 9.63 4.87 -6.08
C ALA A 69 10.10 6.33 -5.95
N GLU A 70 10.05 7.08 -7.06
CA GLU A 70 10.59 8.44 -7.14
C GLU A 70 12.01 8.53 -6.55
N TRP A 71 12.77 7.44 -6.72
CA TRP A 71 14.10 7.23 -6.16
C TRP A 71 15.17 7.29 -7.25
N ASN A 72 16.38 7.70 -6.87
CA ASN A 72 17.46 7.93 -7.82
C ASN A 72 17.67 6.70 -8.73
N PHE A 73 17.63 6.95 -10.04
CA PHE A 73 17.76 5.94 -11.10
C PHE A 73 16.84 4.72 -10.93
N GLY A 74 15.66 4.90 -10.33
CA GLY A 74 14.67 3.85 -10.10
C GLY A 74 15.14 2.72 -9.19
N GLY A 75 16.15 2.99 -8.34
CA GLY A 75 16.79 2.00 -7.47
C GLY A 75 18.06 1.38 -8.05
N PHE A 76 18.34 1.50 -9.35
CA PHE A 76 19.54 0.91 -9.94
C PHE A 76 20.81 1.63 -9.50
N PRO A 77 21.89 0.89 -9.21
CA PRO A 77 23.19 1.51 -9.03
C PRO A 77 23.73 2.05 -10.35
N VAL A 78 24.35 3.23 -10.32
CA VAL A 78 24.82 3.91 -11.54
C VAL A 78 25.86 3.08 -12.29
N TRP A 79 26.70 2.29 -11.60
CA TRP A 79 27.69 1.43 -12.26
C TRP A 79 27.05 0.38 -13.17
N LEU A 80 25.79 0.00 -12.94
CA LEU A 80 25.10 -1.02 -13.72
C LEU A 80 24.96 -0.59 -15.19
N LYS A 81 24.66 0.68 -15.44
CA LYS A 81 24.52 1.24 -16.80
C LYS A 81 25.84 1.29 -17.58
N HIS A 82 26.98 1.13 -16.88
CA HIS A 82 28.31 1.22 -17.46
C HIS A 82 28.90 -0.15 -17.79
N LEU A 83 28.15 -1.24 -17.55
CA LEU A 83 28.57 -2.56 -17.99
C LEU A 83 28.49 -2.63 -19.54
N PRO A 84 29.56 -3.08 -20.22
CA PRO A 84 29.55 -3.18 -21.68
C PRO A 84 28.42 -4.08 -22.19
N GLY A 85 27.54 -3.57 -23.06
CA GLY A 85 26.46 -4.35 -23.67
C GLY A 85 25.23 -4.58 -22.78
N VAL A 86 25.14 -3.90 -21.62
CA VAL A 86 23.98 -4.01 -20.74
C VAL A 86 22.77 -3.27 -21.32
N GLU A 87 21.62 -3.93 -21.27
CA GLU A 87 20.33 -3.31 -21.51
C GLU A 87 19.44 -3.63 -20.31
N LEU A 88 18.94 -2.58 -19.65
CA LEU A 88 18.20 -2.73 -18.39
C LEU A 88 16.76 -3.15 -18.67
N ARG A 89 16.19 -3.93 -17.75
CA ARG A 89 14.78 -4.35 -17.74
C ARG A 89 14.34 -5.04 -19.04
N THR A 90 15.21 -5.87 -19.61
CA THR A 90 14.91 -6.70 -20.77
C THR A 90 15.64 -8.03 -20.68
N TYR A 91 15.41 -8.93 -21.63
CA TYR A 91 16.06 -10.25 -21.71
C TYR A 91 17.50 -10.15 -22.20
N ASN A 92 18.31 -9.38 -21.47
CA ASN A 92 19.72 -9.18 -21.69
C ASN A 92 20.50 -9.99 -20.65
N GLU A 93 21.40 -10.86 -21.08
CA GLU A 93 22.10 -11.81 -20.20
C GLU A 93 22.87 -11.10 -19.08
N ILE A 94 23.54 -9.98 -19.38
CA ILE A 94 24.34 -9.21 -18.42
C ILE A 94 23.42 -8.64 -17.33
N TYR A 95 22.32 -8.02 -17.74
CA TYR A 95 21.34 -7.49 -16.80
C TYR A 95 20.68 -8.59 -15.97
N LEU A 96 20.28 -9.71 -16.58
CA LEU A 96 19.69 -10.85 -15.88
C LEU A 96 20.65 -11.41 -14.82
N GLN A 97 21.93 -11.56 -15.14
CA GLN A 97 22.94 -12.03 -14.18
C GLN A 97 23.06 -11.08 -12.98
N GLU A 98 23.10 -9.77 -13.21
CA GLU A 98 23.20 -8.78 -12.13
C GLU A 98 21.91 -8.68 -11.31
N MET A 99 20.73 -8.71 -11.95
CA MET A 99 19.44 -8.75 -11.28
C MET A 99 19.34 -9.96 -10.36
N LYS A 100 19.64 -11.16 -10.88
CA LYS A 100 19.61 -12.39 -10.09
C LYS A 100 20.60 -12.34 -8.93
N ARG A 101 21.83 -11.86 -9.17
CA ARG A 101 22.86 -11.70 -8.12
C ARG A 101 22.35 -10.83 -6.97
N PHE A 102 21.74 -9.69 -7.28
CA PHE A 102 21.20 -8.79 -6.26
C PHE A 102 20.00 -9.38 -5.52
N VAL A 103 19.00 -9.91 -6.26
CA VAL A 103 17.80 -10.51 -5.65
C VAL A 103 18.18 -11.69 -4.76
N SER A 104 19.07 -12.59 -5.21
CA SER A 104 19.60 -13.68 -4.37
C SER A 104 20.29 -13.15 -3.13
N LYS A 105 21.10 -12.08 -3.25
CA LYS A 105 21.77 -11.48 -2.10
C LYS A 105 20.77 -10.95 -1.06
N VAL A 106 19.71 -10.27 -1.50
CA VAL A 106 18.65 -9.78 -0.61
C VAL A 106 17.95 -10.95 0.07
N VAL A 107 17.57 -11.99 -0.69
CA VAL A 107 16.96 -13.21 -0.17
C VAL A 107 17.84 -13.88 0.88
N ASP A 108 19.14 -14.02 0.63
CA ASP A 108 20.09 -14.59 1.61
C ASP A 108 20.12 -13.78 2.92
N VAL A 109 20.13 -12.45 2.81
CA VAL A 109 20.14 -11.54 3.97
C VAL A 109 18.85 -11.66 4.78
N VAL A 110 17.70 -11.81 4.12
CA VAL A 110 16.39 -11.84 4.78
C VAL A 110 15.85 -13.24 5.04
N HIS A 111 16.57 -14.29 4.64
CA HIS A 111 16.17 -15.69 4.80
C HIS A 111 15.73 -16.07 6.23
N PRO A 112 16.38 -15.59 7.32
CA PRO A 112 15.93 -15.86 8.69
C PRO A 112 14.54 -15.31 9.04
N TYR A 113 13.97 -14.44 8.19
CA TYR A 113 12.72 -13.73 8.43
C TYR A 113 11.55 -14.25 7.58
N PHE A 114 11.71 -15.41 6.93
CA PHE A 114 10.62 -16.07 6.21
C PHE A 114 9.67 -16.88 7.12
N PRO A 115 8.44 -17.21 6.66
CA PRO A 115 7.41 -17.82 7.50
C PRO A 115 7.81 -19.17 8.10
N ASP A 116 8.54 -20.00 7.37
CA ASP A 116 9.05 -21.30 7.86
C ASP A 116 10.14 -21.15 8.95
N LYS A 117 10.65 -19.93 9.15
CA LYS A 117 11.53 -19.53 10.27
C LYS A 117 10.80 -18.71 11.33
N ALA A 118 9.46 -18.72 11.31
CA ALA A 118 8.60 -17.87 12.13
C ALA A 118 8.98 -16.38 12.01
N GLY A 119 9.33 -15.94 10.80
CA GLY A 119 9.61 -14.54 10.50
C GLY A 119 8.41 -13.82 9.87
N PRO A 120 8.45 -12.48 9.80
CA PRO A 120 7.30 -11.65 9.41
C PRO A 120 7.11 -11.51 7.89
N ILE A 121 8.06 -11.90 7.04
CA ILE A 121 7.97 -11.65 5.59
C ILE A 121 7.00 -12.63 4.96
N ILE A 122 5.83 -12.15 4.51
CA ILE A 122 4.77 -13.01 3.92
C ILE A 122 4.64 -12.84 2.41
N LEU A 123 5.09 -11.69 1.88
CA LEU A 123 4.95 -11.32 0.47
C LEU A 123 6.27 -10.76 -0.05
N LEU A 124 6.59 -11.11 -1.30
CA LEU A 124 7.77 -10.67 -2.03
C LEU A 124 7.38 -10.14 -3.41
N GLN A 125 7.97 -9.01 -3.84
CA GLN A 125 7.79 -8.52 -5.23
C GLN A 125 9.07 -8.66 -6.03
N ILE A 126 8.93 -9.20 -7.25
CA ILE A 126 9.94 -9.14 -8.32
C ILE A 126 9.50 -8.12 -9.37
N GLU A 127 10.44 -7.36 -9.92
CA GLU A 127 10.19 -6.20 -10.80
C GLU A 127 9.27 -5.14 -10.17
N ASN A 128 8.91 -4.10 -10.92
CA ASN A 128 7.91 -3.10 -10.56
C ASN A 128 7.25 -2.49 -11.80
N GLU A 129 5.93 -2.66 -11.91
CA GLU A 129 5.10 -2.11 -12.98
C GLU A 129 5.61 -2.40 -14.40
N TYR A 130 6.20 -3.58 -14.60
CA TYR A 130 6.85 -3.92 -15.85
C TYR A 130 5.89 -4.02 -17.03
N GLY A 131 4.60 -4.31 -16.80
CA GLY A 131 3.58 -4.28 -17.86
C GLY A 131 3.45 -2.92 -18.55
N ASN A 132 3.85 -1.82 -17.90
CA ASN A 132 3.85 -0.49 -18.51
C ASN A 132 4.95 -0.31 -19.57
N ILE A 133 6.02 -1.12 -19.56
CA ILE A 133 7.19 -0.93 -20.45
C ILE A 133 7.55 -2.17 -21.26
N GLY A 134 7.16 -3.38 -20.84
CA GLY A 134 7.64 -4.63 -21.45
C GLY A 134 7.38 -4.72 -22.95
N HIS A 135 6.30 -4.09 -23.44
CA HIS A 135 5.97 -4.04 -24.86
C HIS A 135 7.03 -3.34 -25.73
N VAL A 136 7.82 -2.42 -25.16
CA VAL A 136 8.90 -1.71 -25.87
C VAL A 136 10.01 -2.68 -26.30
N TYR A 137 10.18 -3.80 -25.60
CA TYR A 137 11.19 -4.82 -25.87
C TYR A 137 10.65 -6.00 -26.72
N GLY A 138 9.40 -5.93 -27.18
CA GLY A 138 8.79 -7.00 -27.98
C GLY A 138 8.85 -8.37 -27.29
N GLU A 139 9.32 -9.40 -28.00
CA GLU A 139 9.45 -10.76 -27.46
C GLU A 139 10.40 -10.85 -26.27
N ASP A 140 11.47 -10.07 -26.25
CA ASP A 140 12.43 -10.08 -25.14
C ASP A 140 11.81 -9.46 -23.88
N GLY A 141 10.82 -8.60 -24.03
CA GLY A 141 10.02 -8.13 -22.90
C GLY A 141 9.24 -9.26 -22.23
N ILE A 142 8.62 -10.13 -23.03
CA ILE A 142 7.86 -11.29 -22.55
C ILE A 142 8.82 -12.29 -21.88
N LYS A 143 9.91 -12.66 -22.56
CA LYS A 143 10.93 -13.58 -22.02
C LYS A 143 11.51 -13.08 -20.70
N TYR A 144 11.74 -11.77 -20.57
CA TYR A 144 12.23 -11.18 -19.33
C TYR A 144 11.25 -11.37 -18.16
N ALA A 145 9.96 -11.08 -18.37
CA ALA A 145 8.94 -11.26 -17.33
C ALA A 145 8.79 -12.72 -16.91
N GLU A 146 8.78 -13.64 -17.89
CA GLU A 146 8.75 -15.08 -17.64
C GLU A 146 10.00 -15.55 -16.87
N GLU A 147 11.17 -15.07 -17.25
CA GLU A 147 12.43 -15.40 -16.59
C GLU A 147 12.51 -14.87 -15.16
N CYS A 148 11.95 -13.68 -14.89
CA CYS A 148 11.81 -13.16 -13.53
C CYS A 148 10.96 -14.11 -12.67
N GLY A 149 9.78 -14.50 -13.18
CA GLY A 149 8.88 -15.43 -12.50
C GLY A 149 9.52 -16.80 -12.26
N ARG A 150 10.11 -17.39 -13.31
CA ARG A 150 10.80 -18.68 -13.23
C ARG A 150 11.92 -18.64 -12.17
N PHE A 151 12.77 -17.62 -12.22
CA PHE A 151 13.88 -17.46 -11.28
C PHE A 151 13.43 -17.43 -9.82
N VAL A 152 12.39 -16.65 -9.49
CA VAL A 152 11.93 -16.54 -8.10
C VAL A 152 11.12 -17.76 -7.63
N ASN A 153 10.41 -18.42 -8.55
CA ASN A 153 9.74 -19.70 -8.26
C ASN A 153 10.76 -20.81 -7.98
N ASP A 154 11.88 -20.87 -8.72
CA ASP A 154 12.96 -21.84 -8.53
C ASP A 154 13.64 -21.70 -7.16
N MET A 155 13.53 -20.54 -6.49
CA MET A 155 14.03 -20.36 -5.12
C MET A 155 13.22 -21.14 -4.08
N ASN A 156 11.96 -21.51 -4.39
CA ASN A 156 11.08 -22.29 -3.53
C ASN A 156 10.99 -21.75 -2.08
N LEU A 157 10.74 -20.45 -1.95
CA LEU A 157 10.61 -19.77 -0.66
C LEU A 157 9.24 -20.00 -0.05
N SER A 158 9.14 -19.90 1.28
CA SER A 158 7.88 -20.03 2.03
C SER A 158 6.99 -18.77 1.97
N ALA A 159 7.51 -17.64 1.47
CA ALA A 159 6.75 -16.43 1.18
C ALA A 159 6.23 -16.41 -0.27
N LEU A 160 5.11 -15.72 -0.51
CA LEU A 160 4.47 -15.68 -1.83
C LEU A 160 5.03 -14.53 -2.69
N TRP A 161 5.22 -14.80 -3.98
CA TRP A 161 5.69 -13.81 -4.94
C TRP A 161 4.53 -13.14 -5.70
N PHE A 162 4.69 -11.85 -5.95
CA PHE A 162 3.75 -11.07 -6.73
C PHE A 162 4.46 -10.10 -7.69
N MET A 163 3.71 -9.62 -8.68
CA MET A 163 4.10 -8.52 -9.57
C MET A 163 2.95 -7.52 -9.64
N CYS A 164 3.26 -6.23 -9.57
CA CYS A 164 2.28 -5.16 -9.74
C CYS A 164 2.22 -4.68 -11.19
N ARG A 165 1.01 -4.35 -11.67
CA ARG A 165 0.76 -3.87 -13.05
C ARG A 165 1.44 -4.74 -14.12
N GLN A 166 1.44 -6.06 -13.92
CA GLN A 166 1.98 -7.03 -14.87
C GLN A 166 0.85 -7.58 -15.74
N TYR A 167 0.70 -7.04 -16.96
CA TYR A 167 -0.43 -7.35 -17.83
C TYR A 167 -0.34 -8.71 -18.54
N SER A 168 0.85 -9.33 -18.57
CA SER A 168 0.99 -10.70 -19.06
C SER A 168 0.94 -11.69 -17.89
N HIS A 169 0.33 -12.85 -18.10
CA HIS A 169 0.38 -13.92 -17.11
C HIS A 169 1.84 -14.40 -16.91
N VAL A 170 2.29 -14.39 -15.66
CA VAL A 170 3.57 -14.97 -15.25
C VAL A 170 3.26 -16.13 -14.31
N PRO A 171 3.51 -17.39 -14.70
CA PRO A 171 3.14 -18.56 -13.90
C PRO A 171 3.71 -18.52 -12.48
N GLY A 172 2.90 -18.89 -11.48
CA GLY A 172 3.30 -18.93 -10.07
C GLY A 172 3.39 -17.57 -9.37
N ILE A 173 3.15 -16.47 -10.09
CA ILE A 173 3.24 -15.11 -9.56
C ILE A 173 1.84 -14.51 -9.40
N ILE A 174 1.56 -13.92 -8.24
CA ILE A 174 0.29 -13.24 -7.98
C ILE A 174 0.26 -11.91 -8.73
N HIS A 175 -0.82 -11.66 -9.47
CA HIS A 175 -1.07 -10.37 -10.10
C HIS A 175 -1.65 -9.36 -9.11
N THR A 176 -1.14 -8.14 -9.11
CA THR A 176 -1.59 -7.06 -8.22
C THR A 176 -1.75 -5.73 -8.96
N VAL A 177 -2.52 -4.82 -8.38
CA VAL A 177 -2.88 -3.53 -8.99
C VAL A 177 -2.42 -2.34 -8.15
N ASN A 178 -2.10 -1.25 -8.85
CA ASN A 178 -1.64 0.04 -8.29
C ASN A 178 -2.46 1.15 -8.92
N ASP A 179 -3.25 1.93 -8.20
CA ASP A 179 -3.93 3.11 -8.72
C ASP A 179 -4.52 3.91 -7.54
N TYR A 180 -5.17 5.04 -7.79
CA TYR A 180 -6.05 5.68 -6.82
C TYR A 180 -7.31 4.85 -6.51
N TYR A 181 -7.79 4.07 -7.49
CA TYR A 181 -9.05 3.33 -7.42
C TYR A 181 -8.94 1.94 -8.05
N CYS A 182 -8.51 0.95 -7.28
CA CYS A 182 -8.37 -0.40 -7.83
C CYS A 182 -9.67 -1.22 -7.89
N HIS A 183 -10.77 -0.74 -7.29
CA HIS A 183 -12.07 -1.42 -7.33
C HIS A 183 -12.62 -1.59 -8.77
N GLN A 184 -12.18 -0.76 -9.71
CA GLN A 184 -12.54 -0.84 -11.14
C GLN A 184 -11.92 -2.05 -11.86
N TYR A 185 -10.86 -2.65 -11.32
CA TYR A 185 -10.16 -3.77 -11.95
C TYR A 185 -10.71 -5.15 -11.60
N PHE A 186 -11.66 -5.24 -10.66
CA PHE A 186 -12.17 -6.51 -10.14
C PHE A 186 -12.69 -7.45 -11.23
N GLU A 187 -13.48 -6.94 -12.17
CA GLU A 187 -14.13 -7.78 -13.18
C GLU A 187 -13.09 -8.38 -14.14
N ASN A 188 -12.16 -7.56 -14.61
CA ASN A 188 -11.11 -8.02 -15.52
C ASN A 188 -10.17 -9.01 -14.82
N ILE A 189 -9.73 -8.72 -13.59
CA ILE A 189 -8.85 -9.61 -12.83
C ILE A 189 -9.53 -10.92 -12.48
N ARG A 190 -10.80 -10.92 -12.04
CA ARG A 190 -11.52 -12.17 -11.76
C ARG A 190 -11.77 -13.00 -13.03
N LYS A 191 -11.89 -12.35 -14.19
CA LYS A 191 -12.01 -13.06 -15.47
C LYS A 191 -10.70 -13.71 -15.89
N GLU A 192 -9.58 -13.01 -15.72
CA GLU A 192 -8.26 -13.47 -16.17
C GLU A 192 -7.59 -14.40 -15.15
N PHE A 193 -7.76 -14.12 -13.86
CA PHE A 193 -7.15 -14.82 -12.72
C PHE A 193 -8.23 -15.18 -11.67
N PRO A 194 -9.17 -16.10 -11.99
CA PRO A 194 -10.35 -16.36 -11.16
C PRO A 194 -10.05 -16.87 -9.74
N SER A 195 -8.90 -17.49 -9.53
CA SER A 195 -8.44 -18.00 -8.23
C SER A 195 -7.44 -17.09 -7.52
N ALA A 196 -7.00 -16.00 -8.15
CA ALA A 196 -6.01 -15.12 -7.54
C ALA A 196 -6.63 -14.27 -6.43
N PRO A 197 -5.90 -14.05 -5.32
CA PRO A 197 -6.32 -13.08 -4.33
C PRO A 197 -6.34 -11.67 -4.94
N MET A 198 -7.37 -10.89 -4.62
CA MET A 198 -7.45 -9.50 -5.04
C MET A 198 -6.53 -8.68 -4.13
N MET A 199 -5.40 -8.23 -4.67
CA MET A 199 -4.37 -7.47 -3.94
C MET A 199 -4.10 -6.11 -4.59
N TRP A 200 -4.25 -5.05 -3.79
CA TRP A 200 -3.94 -3.67 -4.16
C TRP A 200 -2.64 -3.27 -3.46
N THR A 201 -1.57 -3.14 -4.22
CA THR A 201 -0.20 -2.98 -3.69
C THR A 201 0.25 -1.54 -3.63
N GLU A 202 -0.42 -0.61 -4.33
CA GLU A 202 -0.22 0.82 -4.14
C GLU A 202 -1.52 1.63 -4.26
N ASP A 203 -2.11 1.97 -3.13
CA ASP A 203 -3.12 3.03 -3.02
C ASP A 203 -2.45 4.35 -2.75
N TRP A 204 -2.59 5.32 -3.64
CA TRP A 204 -1.89 6.61 -3.54
C TRP A 204 -2.70 7.62 -2.72
N PRO A 205 -2.42 7.87 -1.42
CA PRO A 205 -3.20 8.77 -0.59
C PRO A 205 -2.86 10.24 -0.81
N GLY A 206 -2.06 10.53 -1.84
CA GLY A 206 -1.60 11.81 -2.32
C GLY A 206 -0.62 11.56 -3.46
N TRP A 207 0.42 12.39 -3.61
CA TRP A 207 1.38 12.28 -4.72
C TRP A 207 2.76 12.85 -4.31
N PRO A 208 3.88 12.37 -4.88
CA PRO A 208 5.18 12.99 -4.68
C PRO A 208 5.18 14.46 -5.15
N GLN A 209 5.86 15.32 -4.41
CA GLN A 209 6.01 16.72 -4.80
C GLN A 209 7.19 16.91 -5.76
N GLU A 210 6.99 17.71 -6.80
CA GLU A 210 8.07 18.16 -7.69
C GLU A 210 8.52 19.60 -7.35
N PHE A 211 9.80 19.90 -7.57
CA PHE A 211 10.36 21.23 -7.46
C PHE A 211 9.65 22.19 -8.43
N GLY A 212 9.14 23.30 -7.89
CA GLY A 212 8.38 24.29 -8.66
C GLY A 212 6.87 24.06 -8.68
N GLU A 213 6.38 22.97 -8.11
CA GLU A 213 4.95 22.67 -8.03
C GLU A 213 4.38 22.85 -6.61
N ALA A 214 3.06 23.08 -6.55
CA ALA A 214 2.33 23.09 -5.29
C ALA A 214 2.27 21.69 -4.68
N LYS A 215 2.19 21.61 -3.35
CA LYS A 215 2.06 20.33 -2.64
C LYS A 215 0.76 19.62 -3.07
N PRO A 216 0.84 18.42 -3.68
CA PRO A 216 -0.35 17.65 -4.03
C PRO A 216 -1.06 17.14 -2.78
N THR A 217 -2.39 17.04 -2.84
CA THR A 217 -3.19 16.50 -1.73
C THR A 217 -4.35 15.65 -2.23
N ARG A 218 -4.74 14.62 -1.47
CA ARG A 218 -5.94 13.81 -1.68
C ARG A 218 -6.76 13.77 -0.37
N PRO A 219 -8.06 14.08 -0.39
CA PRO A 219 -8.87 14.14 0.83
C PRO A 219 -8.95 12.80 1.59
N ALA A 220 -9.00 12.86 2.92
CA ALA A 220 -9.17 11.69 3.77
C ALA A 220 -10.43 10.86 3.42
N GLN A 221 -11.52 11.55 3.07
CA GLN A 221 -12.78 10.93 2.66
C GLN A 221 -12.62 10.11 1.38
N ASP A 222 -11.84 10.63 0.42
CA ASP A 222 -11.63 9.98 -0.87
C ASP A 222 -10.75 8.73 -0.75
N VAL A 223 -9.65 8.83 0.01
CA VAL A 223 -8.82 7.68 0.36
C VAL A 223 -9.67 6.60 1.04
N THR A 224 -10.42 6.99 2.07
CA THR A 224 -11.27 6.04 2.82
C THR A 224 -12.38 5.44 1.95
N TYR A 225 -12.96 6.22 1.02
CA TYR A 225 -13.90 5.72 0.02
C TYR A 225 -13.26 4.64 -0.86
N ALA A 226 -12.08 4.90 -1.41
CA ALA A 226 -11.42 3.97 -2.32
C ALA A 226 -11.08 2.64 -1.62
N VAL A 227 -10.57 2.71 -0.38
CA VAL A 227 -10.26 1.53 0.44
C VAL A 227 -11.52 0.77 0.84
N ALA A 228 -12.56 1.47 1.30
CA ALA A 228 -13.82 0.82 1.66
C ALA A 228 -14.46 0.12 0.44
N TYR A 229 -14.37 0.71 -0.76
CA TYR A 229 -14.91 0.08 -1.97
C TYR A 229 -14.11 -1.16 -2.37
N TRP A 230 -12.79 -1.10 -2.22
CA TRP A 230 -11.92 -2.23 -2.46
C TRP A 230 -12.32 -3.44 -1.61
N PHE A 231 -12.45 -3.24 -0.29
CA PHE A 231 -12.91 -4.31 0.60
C PHE A 231 -14.37 -4.69 0.35
N ALA A 232 -15.25 -3.74 0.01
CA ALA A 232 -16.64 -4.04 -0.33
C ALA A 232 -16.79 -5.02 -1.49
N LYS A 233 -15.87 -5.00 -2.48
CA LYS A 233 -15.93 -5.91 -3.65
C LYS A 233 -15.23 -7.26 -3.42
N GLY A 234 -14.57 -7.48 -2.29
CA GLY A 234 -13.81 -8.71 -1.99
C GLY A 234 -12.30 -8.55 -2.11
N GLY A 235 -11.78 -7.35 -1.92
CA GLY A 235 -10.34 -7.11 -1.77
C GLY A 235 -9.82 -7.76 -0.49
N CYS A 236 -8.64 -8.36 -0.54
CA CYS A 236 -8.08 -9.10 0.61
C CYS A 236 -6.71 -8.58 1.07
N TYR A 237 -6.06 -7.76 0.25
CA TYR A 237 -4.84 -7.03 0.61
C TYR A 237 -4.92 -5.61 0.06
N HIS A 238 -4.45 -4.65 0.85
CA HIS A 238 -4.38 -3.25 0.51
C HIS A 238 -3.14 -2.65 1.17
N ALA A 239 -2.39 -1.83 0.44
CA ALA A 239 -1.24 -1.11 0.95
C ALA A 239 -1.28 0.37 0.53
N TYR A 240 -1.23 1.26 1.51
CA TYR A 240 -1.04 2.69 1.27
C TYR A 240 0.38 2.94 0.75
N TYR A 241 0.48 3.49 -0.45
CA TYR A 241 1.71 4.02 -1.03
C TYR A 241 1.61 5.55 -1.08
N MET A 242 2.01 6.29 -0.05
CA MET A 242 2.72 5.86 1.17
C MET A 242 1.81 5.81 2.39
N TYR A 243 2.20 5.11 3.47
CA TYR A 243 1.64 5.31 4.82
C TYR A 243 2.46 6.30 5.66
N HIS A 244 3.77 6.28 5.45
CA HIS A 244 4.73 7.31 5.82
C HIS A 244 5.71 7.41 4.65
N GLY A 245 5.78 8.57 4.01
CA GLY A 245 6.72 8.76 2.90
C GLY A 245 8.08 9.25 3.41
N GLY A 246 8.10 10.27 4.28
CA GLY A 246 9.30 10.73 4.94
C GLY A 246 10.12 11.70 4.10
N THR A 247 11.44 11.53 4.10
CA THR A 247 12.38 12.45 3.45
C THR A 247 13.38 11.67 2.61
N THR A 248 13.61 12.13 1.39
CA THR A 248 14.66 11.59 0.53
C THR A 248 15.98 12.28 0.84
N PHE A 249 16.66 11.81 1.89
CA PHE A 249 17.91 12.39 2.38
C PHE A 249 19.07 12.33 1.35
N GLY A 250 20.04 13.21 1.53
CA GLY A 250 21.26 13.22 0.74
C GLY A 250 21.00 13.51 -0.74
N ARG A 251 21.33 12.56 -1.61
CA ARG A 251 21.24 12.68 -3.07
C ARG A 251 20.50 11.49 -3.70
N TRP A 252 19.53 10.97 -2.96
CA TRP A 252 18.76 9.79 -3.32
C TRP A 252 17.45 10.11 -4.06
N GLY A 253 17.12 11.39 -4.28
CA GLY A 253 15.95 11.83 -5.05
C GLY A 253 15.92 11.24 -6.45
N GLY A 254 14.78 10.73 -6.87
CA GLY A 254 14.52 10.27 -8.24
C GLY A 254 14.26 11.42 -9.20
N GLY A 255 14.72 11.25 -10.45
CA GLY A 255 14.60 12.24 -11.51
C GLY A 255 15.20 13.62 -11.13
N PRO A 256 15.25 14.60 -12.04
CA PRO A 256 15.72 15.93 -11.67
C PRO A 256 14.67 16.74 -10.89
N ARG A 257 13.47 16.19 -10.62
CA ARG A 257 12.28 16.98 -10.25
C ARG A 257 11.72 16.70 -8.86
N HIS A 258 11.90 15.53 -8.25
CA HIS A 258 11.28 15.27 -6.95
C HIS A 258 11.96 16.06 -5.83
N THR A 259 11.16 16.63 -4.94
CA THR A 259 11.66 17.40 -3.80
C THR A 259 12.37 16.50 -2.78
N THR A 260 13.13 17.11 -1.87
CA THR A 260 13.68 16.40 -0.69
C THR A 260 12.57 15.87 0.21
N SER A 261 11.47 16.61 0.36
CA SER A 261 10.29 16.11 1.05
C SER A 261 9.65 15.00 0.24
N TYR A 262 9.36 13.88 0.90
CA TYR A 262 8.57 12.78 0.36
C TYR A 262 7.30 12.59 1.20
N ASP A 263 6.71 13.68 1.70
CA ASP A 263 5.53 13.65 2.58
C ASP A 263 4.33 12.90 1.98
N TYR A 264 4.11 13.05 0.67
CA TYR A 264 3.07 12.34 -0.09
C TYR A 264 1.62 12.65 0.31
N ASP A 265 1.37 13.59 1.25
CA ASP A 265 0.05 13.77 1.87
C ASP A 265 -0.50 12.45 2.46
N THR A 266 0.27 11.83 3.34
CA THR A 266 -0.04 10.51 3.90
C THR A 266 -0.60 10.56 5.34
N MET A 267 -0.79 9.40 5.96
CA MET A 267 -1.33 9.20 7.31
C MET A 267 -0.33 9.64 8.38
N LEU A 268 0.97 9.41 8.17
CA LEU A 268 2.03 9.96 8.99
C LEU A 268 2.88 10.93 8.17
N ASP A 269 2.88 12.21 8.54
CA ASP A 269 3.59 13.24 7.79
C ASP A 269 5.11 12.96 7.67
N GLU A 270 5.82 13.81 6.92
CA GLU A 270 7.28 13.71 6.74
C GLU A 270 8.05 13.55 8.07
N TYR A 271 7.56 14.13 9.16
CA TYR A 271 8.19 14.11 10.48
C TYR A 271 7.68 12.97 11.38
N GLY A 272 6.75 12.15 10.87
CA GLY A 272 6.15 11.02 11.57
C GLY A 272 5.02 11.40 12.52
N LEU A 273 4.44 12.58 12.41
CA LEU A 273 3.26 13.00 13.18
C LEU A 273 1.97 12.46 12.54
N GLU A 274 0.95 12.21 13.36
CA GLU A 274 -0.35 11.75 12.88
C GLU A 274 -1.04 12.86 12.09
N HIS A 275 -1.30 12.62 10.81
CA HIS A 275 -1.92 13.61 9.94
C HIS A 275 -3.44 13.61 10.10
N TYR A 276 -3.97 14.55 10.89
CA TYR A 276 -5.41 14.75 11.05
C TYR A 276 -6.01 15.42 9.79
N PRO A 277 -7.19 14.99 9.30
CA PRO A 277 -8.03 13.90 9.80
C PRO A 277 -7.68 12.53 9.21
N LYS A 278 -6.79 12.46 8.21
CA LYS A 278 -6.53 11.29 7.37
C LYS A 278 -6.19 10.05 8.19
N TYR A 279 -5.21 10.13 9.09
CA TYR A 279 -4.81 9.04 9.97
C TYR A 279 -5.99 8.44 10.76
N HIS A 280 -6.79 9.29 11.42
CA HIS A 280 -7.88 8.84 12.28
C HIS A 280 -9.06 8.30 11.48
N HIS A 281 -9.36 8.90 10.33
CA HIS A 281 -10.46 8.48 9.47
C HIS A 281 -10.18 7.11 8.85
N THR A 282 -8.98 6.88 8.32
CA THR A 282 -8.59 5.55 7.82
C THR A 282 -8.45 4.53 8.94
N LYS A 283 -7.91 4.92 10.11
CA LYS A 283 -7.87 4.05 11.29
C LYS A 283 -9.26 3.52 11.66
N ARG A 284 -10.29 4.39 11.66
CA ARG A 284 -11.65 3.96 11.97
C ARG A 284 -12.16 2.91 10.99
N LEU A 285 -11.86 3.07 9.69
CA LEU A 285 -12.16 2.04 8.69
C LEU A 285 -11.46 0.73 9.03
N HIS A 286 -10.16 0.76 9.34
CA HIS A 286 -9.41 -0.45 9.71
C HIS A 286 -9.99 -1.12 10.96
N ASP A 287 -10.30 -0.36 12.01
CA ASP A 287 -10.90 -0.88 13.25
C ASP A 287 -12.21 -1.62 12.95
N ILE A 288 -13.03 -1.10 12.02
CA ILE A 288 -14.26 -1.76 11.56
C ILE A 288 -13.94 -3.05 10.81
N LEU A 289 -13.02 -3.01 9.84
CA LEU A 289 -12.65 -4.18 9.04
C LEU A 289 -12.11 -5.32 9.91
N PHE A 290 -11.21 -5.03 10.87
CA PHE A 290 -10.68 -6.03 11.80
C PHE A 290 -11.75 -6.54 12.77
N LYS A 291 -12.59 -5.65 13.32
CA LYS A 291 -13.66 -6.06 14.23
C LYS A 291 -14.64 -7.06 13.60
N PHE A 292 -14.79 -7.01 12.27
CA PHE A 292 -15.69 -7.88 11.51
C PHE A 292 -14.96 -8.77 10.50
N GLU A 293 -13.66 -9.03 10.70
CA GLU A 293 -12.84 -9.82 9.78
C GLU A 293 -13.38 -11.25 9.60
N ASP A 294 -13.91 -11.86 10.66
CA ASP A 294 -14.56 -13.18 10.60
C ASP A 294 -15.70 -13.23 9.56
N ILE A 295 -16.45 -12.14 9.40
CA ILE A 295 -17.55 -12.06 8.43
C ILE A 295 -17.00 -11.94 7.02
N LEU A 296 -15.96 -11.10 6.84
CA LEU A 296 -15.27 -10.89 5.57
C LEU A 296 -14.59 -12.18 5.08
N MET A 297 -13.93 -12.91 5.99
CA MET A 297 -13.11 -14.09 5.67
C MET A 297 -13.94 -15.36 5.46
N ARG A 298 -15.09 -15.52 6.12
CA ARG A 298 -15.98 -16.68 5.89
C ARG A 298 -16.60 -16.68 4.50
N ASN A 299 -16.87 -15.49 3.96
CA ASN A 299 -17.49 -15.31 2.64
C ASN A 299 -16.67 -14.29 1.83
N PRO A 300 -15.53 -14.69 1.24
CA PRO A 300 -14.62 -13.74 0.59
C PRO A 300 -15.23 -13.07 -0.66
N ILE A 301 -16.30 -13.65 -1.21
CA ILE A 301 -17.06 -13.08 -2.32
C ILE A 301 -18.39 -12.54 -1.77
N PRO A 302 -18.59 -11.22 -1.78
CA PRO A 302 -19.84 -10.61 -1.32
C PRO A 302 -20.97 -10.84 -2.30
N THR A 303 -22.21 -10.82 -1.79
CA THR A 303 -23.39 -10.70 -2.66
C THR A 303 -23.54 -9.26 -3.10
N ALA A 304 -23.45 -9.00 -4.40
CA ALA A 304 -23.64 -7.67 -4.98
C ALA A 304 -25.09 -7.46 -5.44
N LYS A 305 -25.64 -6.27 -5.22
CA LYS A 305 -26.97 -5.86 -5.71
C LYS A 305 -26.92 -4.42 -6.21
N LEU A 306 -27.34 -4.20 -7.46
CA LEU A 306 -27.56 -2.86 -8.00
C LEU A 306 -28.87 -2.30 -7.42
N LEU A 307 -28.80 -1.12 -6.80
CA LEU A 307 -29.94 -0.45 -6.17
C LEU A 307 -30.41 0.78 -6.97
N ASP A 308 -29.50 1.44 -7.68
CA ASP A 308 -29.73 2.57 -8.59
C ASP A 308 -28.54 2.61 -9.59
N GLU A 309 -28.58 3.46 -10.63
CA GLU A 309 -27.59 3.55 -11.72
C GLU A 309 -26.14 3.60 -11.23
N LYS A 310 -25.87 4.24 -10.09
CA LYS A 310 -24.54 4.36 -9.46
C LYS A 310 -24.55 4.01 -7.98
N VAL A 311 -25.54 3.23 -7.54
CA VAL A 311 -25.62 2.77 -6.15
C VAL A 311 -25.68 1.25 -6.11
N GLU A 312 -24.71 0.66 -5.42
CA GLU A 312 -24.58 -0.79 -5.24
C GLU A 312 -24.57 -1.13 -3.76
N ALA A 313 -25.10 -2.29 -3.41
CA ALA A 313 -24.91 -2.92 -2.11
C ALA A 313 -24.01 -4.14 -2.25
N TYR A 314 -23.02 -4.26 -1.37
CA TYR A 314 -22.22 -5.46 -1.19
C TYR A 314 -22.45 -6.02 0.20
N VAL A 315 -22.87 -7.29 0.26
CA VAL A 315 -23.29 -7.94 1.50
C VAL A 315 -22.40 -9.13 1.78
N TYR A 316 -21.74 -9.10 2.93
CA TYR A 316 -21.04 -10.24 3.52
C TYR A 316 -21.91 -10.88 4.61
N GLY A 317 -22.01 -12.21 4.61
CA GLY A 317 -22.87 -12.94 5.55
C GLY A 317 -24.32 -13.03 5.08
N ASN A 318 -25.22 -13.35 6.00
CA ASN A 318 -26.64 -13.54 5.70
C ASN A 318 -27.50 -12.55 6.49
N ILE A 319 -28.18 -11.67 5.78
CA ILE A 319 -29.04 -10.61 6.31
C ILE A 319 -30.23 -11.12 7.13
N ASN A 320 -30.60 -12.40 7.03
CA ASN A 320 -31.83 -12.94 7.61
C ASN A 320 -31.65 -13.77 8.89
N PHE A 321 -30.41 -14.16 9.28
CA PHE A 321 -30.25 -15.20 10.30
C PHE A 321 -29.05 -15.05 11.27
N THR A 322 -28.04 -14.24 10.95
CA THR A 322 -26.85 -14.11 11.81
C THR A 322 -26.35 -12.67 11.80
N LYS A 323 -25.09 -12.42 11.43
CA LYS A 323 -24.52 -11.09 11.24
C LYS A 323 -24.17 -10.87 9.79
N SER A 324 -24.32 -9.64 9.34
CA SER A 324 -23.87 -9.22 8.03
C SER A 324 -23.10 -7.92 8.10
N LEU A 325 -22.09 -7.79 7.24
CA LEU A 325 -21.40 -6.53 7.01
C LEU A 325 -21.79 -6.06 5.61
N ILE A 326 -22.40 -4.88 5.55
CA ILE A 326 -23.04 -4.35 4.36
C ILE A 326 -22.33 -3.05 3.98
N PHE A 327 -21.98 -2.93 2.70
CA PHE A 327 -21.41 -1.72 2.12
C PHE A 327 -22.42 -1.17 1.12
N LEU A 328 -23.01 0.00 1.41
CA LEU A 328 -23.82 0.75 0.45
C LEU A 328 -22.95 1.79 -0.22
N CYS A 329 -22.65 1.58 -1.49
CA CYS A 329 -21.69 2.35 -2.26
C CYS A 329 -22.41 3.32 -3.21
N ASN A 330 -22.35 4.63 -2.93
CA ASN A 330 -22.78 5.66 -3.86
C ASN A 330 -21.58 6.19 -4.64
N ALA A 331 -21.41 5.69 -5.87
CA ALA A 331 -20.35 6.10 -6.78
C ALA A 331 -20.71 7.37 -7.59
N ASN A 332 -21.81 8.06 -7.26
CA ASN A 332 -22.16 9.31 -7.91
C ASN A 332 -21.34 10.47 -7.33
N GLU A 333 -20.52 11.10 -8.15
CA GLU A 333 -19.66 12.25 -7.76
C GLU A 333 -20.43 13.56 -7.54
N LYS A 334 -21.66 13.66 -8.05
CA LYS A 334 -22.43 14.91 -8.12
C LYS A 334 -23.57 14.95 -7.12
N CYS A 335 -24.23 13.83 -6.88
CA CYS A 335 -25.50 13.78 -6.16
C CYS A 335 -25.45 12.80 -4.98
N ALA A 336 -25.96 13.26 -3.84
CA ALA A 336 -26.40 12.36 -2.78
C ALA A 336 -27.62 11.56 -3.26
N LYS A 337 -27.84 10.38 -2.67
CA LYS A 337 -28.95 9.48 -2.99
C LYS A 337 -29.60 9.01 -1.70
N GLN A 338 -30.92 8.89 -1.72
CA GLN A 338 -31.68 8.26 -0.66
C GLN A 338 -32.16 6.91 -1.19
N ILE A 339 -31.80 5.82 -0.52
CA ILE A 339 -32.04 4.46 -1.01
C ILE A 339 -32.68 3.63 0.09
N GLU A 340 -33.78 2.96 -0.23
CA GLU A 340 -34.38 1.98 0.66
C GLU A 340 -33.65 0.64 0.52
N PHE A 341 -33.10 0.13 1.62
CA PHE A 341 -32.43 -1.16 1.68
C PHE A 341 -32.69 -1.82 3.04
N CYS A 342 -33.11 -3.10 3.01
CA CYS A 342 -33.55 -3.84 4.20
C CYS A 342 -34.65 -3.12 5.00
N ASN A 343 -35.63 -2.51 4.30
CA ASN A 343 -36.73 -1.73 4.87
C ASN A 343 -36.28 -0.51 5.72
N VAL A 344 -35.04 -0.06 5.52
CA VAL A 344 -34.49 1.16 6.13
C VAL A 344 -34.12 2.13 5.00
N LEU A 345 -34.46 3.40 5.19
CA LEU A 345 -34.13 4.46 4.26
C LEU A 345 -32.75 5.03 4.62
N TRP A 346 -31.79 4.93 3.69
CA TRP A 346 -30.42 5.36 3.89
C TRP A 346 -30.09 6.60 3.06
N ASP A 347 -29.62 7.66 3.74
CA ASP A 347 -29.06 8.82 3.08
C ASP A 347 -27.57 8.57 2.78
N LEU A 348 -27.24 8.49 1.49
CA LEU A 348 -25.90 8.25 0.99
C LEU A 348 -25.35 9.55 0.39
N PRO A 349 -24.40 10.23 1.06
CA PRO A 349 -23.67 11.34 0.45
C PRO A 349 -23.09 10.95 -0.91
N LYS A 350 -22.88 11.94 -1.78
CA LYS A 350 -22.16 11.74 -3.04
C LYS A 350 -20.77 11.16 -2.75
N TRP A 351 -20.29 10.26 -3.61
CA TRP A 351 -18.95 9.67 -3.52
C TRP A 351 -18.65 9.12 -2.11
N SER A 352 -19.52 8.23 -1.62
CA SER A 352 -19.42 7.72 -0.26
C SER A 352 -19.82 6.26 -0.14
N ILE A 353 -19.31 5.61 0.89
CA ILE A 353 -19.70 4.26 1.29
C ILE A 353 -20.19 4.30 2.72
N SER A 354 -21.41 3.82 2.94
CA SER A 354 -21.94 3.55 4.28
C SER A 354 -21.67 2.09 4.63
N ILE A 355 -20.94 1.86 5.72
CA ILE A 355 -20.66 0.52 6.26
C ILE A 355 -21.65 0.27 7.39
N ILE A 356 -22.42 -0.81 7.27
CA ILE A 356 -23.56 -1.10 8.12
C ILE A 356 -23.39 -2.51 8.69
N LEU A 357 -23.61 -2.64 9.99
CA LEU A 357 -23.77 -3.93 10.65
C LEU A 357 -25.24 -4.32 10.63
N GLY A 358 -25.54 -5.47 10.02
CA GLY A 358 -26.81 -6.17 10.23
C GLY A 358 -26.67 -7.20 11.35
N ASP A 359 -27.55 -7.15 12.34
CA ASP A 359 -27.61 -8.08 13.49
C ASP A 359 -29.07 -8.36 13.82
N ASP A 360 -29.55 -9.59 13.60
CA ASP A 360 -30.93 -10.01 13.85
C ASP A 360 -32.00 -9.02 13.32
N CYS A 361 -31.90 -8.67 12.02
CA CYS A 361 -32.78 -7.72 11.33
C CYS A 361 -32.71 -6.26 11.84
N SER A 362 -31.80 -5.94 12.75
CA SER A 362 -31.43 -4.56 13.09
C SER A 362 -30.24 -4.12 12.25
N PHE A 363 -30.21 -2.84 11.86
CA PHE A 363 -29.17 -2.29 11.00
C PHE A 363 -28.57 -1.03 11.62
N THR A 364 -27.26 -1.07 11.88
CA THR A 364 -26.54 0.03 12.53
C THR A 364 -25.47 0.58 11.59
N LEU A 365 -25.51 1.90 11.33
CA LEU A 365 -24.43 2.58 10.61
C LEU A 365 -23.16 2.58 11.48
N LEU A 366 -22.11 1.93 10.99
CA LEU A 366 -20.81 1.92 11.64
C LEU A 366 -19.97 3.12 11.24
N MET A 367 -20.06 3.53 9.97
CA MET A 367 -19.30 4.64 9.37
C MET A 367 -19.89 5.02 8.01
N ASN A 368 -19.77 6.29 7.63
CA ASN A 368 -19.82 6.71 6.23
C ASN A 368 -18.48 7.37 5.83
N THR A 369 -17.92 7.02 4.68
CA THR A 369 -16.59 7.49 4.28
C THR A 369 -16.51 8.99 4.00
N ALA A 370 -17.63 9.66 3.69
CA ALA A 370 -17.68 11.10 3.48
C ALA A 370 -17.87 11.91 4.78
N ILE A 371 -18.18 11.27 5.91
CA ILE A 371 -18.46 11.93 7.19
C ILE A 371 -17.27 11.73 8.13
N ILE A 372 -16.47 12.77 8.29
CA ILE A 372 -15.38 12.78 9.28
C ILE A 372 -15.98 13.04 10.66
N GLU A 373 -15.85 12.07 11.56
CA GLU A 373 -16.21 12.25 12.96
C GLU A 373 -15.07 12.90 13.74
N PRO A 374 -15.38 13.75 14.73
CA PRO A 374 -14.36 14.22 15.65
C PRO A 374 -13.74 13.00 16.37
N PRO A 375 -12.43 13.02 16.65
CA PRO A 375 -11.82 11.95 17.41
C PRO A 375 -12.53 11.86 18.77
N LYS A 376 -12.90 10.64 19.20
CA LYS A 376 -13.32 10.41 20.59
C LYS A 376 -12.19 10.96 21.47
N GLU A 377 -12.53 11.89 22.36
CA GLU A 377 -11.55 12.68 23.13
C GLU A 377 -10.39 11.81 23.62
N SER A 378 -9.17 12.13 23.18
CA SER A 378 -7.96 11.67 23.87
C SER A 378 -7.73 12.62 25.06
N PRO A 379 -7.47 12.11 26.27
CA PRO A 379 -7.21 12.96 27.44
C PRO A 379 -5.99 13.88 27.29
N ASP A 380 -5.12 13.63 26.29
CA ASP A 380 -3.86 14.36 26.09
C ASP A 380 -3.91 15.34 24.92
N ARG A 381 -4.98 16.13 24.77
CA ARG A 381 -4.84 17.38 24.04
C ARG A 381 -4.00 18.32 24.90
N LEU A 382 -2.72 18.44 24.57
CA LEU A 382 -1.92 19.61 24.94
C LEU A 382 -2.62 20.84 24.35
N VAL A 383 -3.49 21.44 25.17
CA VAL A 383 -4.00 22.78 24.91
C VAL A 383 -2.78 23.69 25.03
N PHE A 384 -2.23 24.09 23.89
CA PHE A 384 -1.28 25.20 23.85
C PHE A 384 -2.01 26.42 24.40
N LYS A 385 -1.73 26.75 25.66
CA LYS A 385 -2.05 28.07 26.19
C LYS A 385 -1.14 29.04 25.45
N PRO A 386 -1.66 30.01 24.70
CA PRO A 386 -0.82 31.06 24.14
C PRO A 386 -0.03 31.68 25.30
N LEU A 387 1.29 31.85 25.11
CA LEU A 387 2.09 32.63 26.02
C LEU A 387 1.43 34.01 26.14
N PRO A 388 1.28 34.57 27.34
CA PRO A 388 0.78 35.93 27.48
C PRO A 388 1.66 36.87 26.65
N ALA A 389 1.03 37.82 25.94
CA ALA A 389 1.72 38.76 25.05
C ALA A 389 2.86 39.54 25.71
N SER A 390 2.93 39.54 27.05
CA SER A 390 4.00 40.12 27.85
C SER A 390 5.33 39.36 27.82
N VAL A 391 5.43 38.20 27.16
CA VAL A 391 6.65 37.37 27.12
C VAL A 391 7.40 37.48 25.78
N ILE A 392 6.82 38.18 24.80
CA ILE A 392 7.48 38.41 23.51
C ILE A 392 8.08 39.81 23.52
N ASP A 393 9.31 39.90 24.00
CA ASP A 393 10.14 41.08 23.83
C ASP A 393 10.88 40.94 22.49
N PHE A 394 10.55 41.79 21.52
CA PHE A 394 11.22 41.83 20.21
C PHE A 394 12.43 42.80 20.21
N GLU A 395 12.80 43.35 21.35
CA GLU A 395 13.95 44.26 21.49
C GLU A 395 15.02 43.68 22.41
N SER A 396 15.80 42.72 21.89
CA SER A 396 17.15 42.42 22.42
C SER A 396 18.07 41.87 21.34
#